data_AF-A0A536LZA9-F1
#
_entry.id   AF-A0A536LZA9-F1
#
_cell.length_a   1.000
_cell.length_b   1.000
_cell.length_c   1.000
_cell.angle_alpha   90.00
_cell.angle_beta   90.00
_cell.angle_gamma   90.00
#
_symmetry.space_group_name_H-M   'P 1'
#
loop_
_entity.id
_entity.type
_entity.pdbx_description
1 polymer ?
#
loop_
_entity_poly.entity_id
_entity_poly.type
_entity_poly.pdbx_seq_one_letter_code
_entity_poly.pdbx_strand_id
1 'polypeptide(L)'
;MALVPESPSILAVIHRLAFVLAATALLVLAFACGSNEEANNSSQSTVAATSNKSVAFPSLPTSTAATTSCQAPSGTPPEVQVKSYPQRPPLTIDKSHQFIAHVYTTRGHFIIQLLPDLAPEHVNSFVFLARDKFFNGTTFHRVIPGFVAQGGDQTGRGNGGPGYSVPLEPSQEPFVRGIVGMARSNDPNSAGSQWFVTLGDAPNLNGSYTVFGKVVQGMEVVDCLSPRDPSVNPNAPPGDAIIDLAIQEIAPGG
;
A
#
# COMPACT_ATOMS: atom_id res chain seq x y z
N MET A 1 -8.17 -6.90 -62.70
CA MET A 1 -6.90 -7.64 -62.56
C MET A 1 -6.27 -7.18 -61.26
N ALA A 2 -6.60 -7.87 -60.17
CA ALA A 2 -6.12 -7.55 -58.82
C ALA A 2 -5.62 -8.87 -58.21
N LEU A 3 -4.35 -8.89 -57.86
CA LEU A 3 -3.62 -10.06 -57.37
C LEU A 3 -3.93 -10.26 -55.88
N VAL A 4 -4.42 -11.44 -55.54
CA VAL A 4 -4.61 -11.92 -54.16
C VAL A 4 -3.24 -12.37 -53.62
N PRO A 5 -2.78 -11.94 -52.44
CA PRO A 5 -1.56 -12.47 -51.84
C PRO A 5 -1.82 -13.82 -51.16
N GLU A 6 -1.06 -14.84 -51.56
CA GLU A 6 -1.09 -16.18 -50.95
C GLU A 6 -0.41 -16.20 -49.58
N SER A 7 -1.05 -16.87 -48.62
CA SER A 7 -0.51 -17.17 -47.28
C SER A 7 0.58 -18.26 -47.34
N PRO A 8 1.71 -18.12 -46.61
CA PRO A 8 2.78 -19.10 -46.63
C PRO A 8 2.37 -20.42 -45.94
N SER A 9 2.79 -21.53 -46.55
CA SER A 9 2.44 -22.89 -46.16
C SER A 9 3.04 -23.32 -44.82
N ILE A 10 2.28 -24.12 -44.08
CA ILE A 10 2.56 -24.71 -42.75
C ILE A 10 3.90 -25.48 -42.68
N LEU A 11 4.51 -25.79 -43.83
CA LEU A 11 5.76 -26.53 -43.94
C LEU A 11 7.01 -25.71 -43.52
N ALA A 12 6.92 -24.37 -43.47
CA ALA A 12 8.04 -23.50 -43.07
C ALA A 12 8.18 -23.31 -41.55
N VAL A 13 7.19 -23.69 -40.74
CA VAL A 13 7.22 -23.51 -39.27
C VAL A 13 7.85 -24.71 -38.55
N ILE A 14 7.86 -25.89 -39.17
CA ILE A 14 8.28 -27.14 -38.51
C ILE A 14 9.81 -27.31 -38.47
N HIS A 15 10.58 -26.60 -39.29
CA HIS A 15 12.05 -26.70 -39.29
C HIS A 15 12.77 -25.84 -38.23
N ARG A 16 12.06 -25.00 -37.46
CA ARG A 16 12.67 -24.18 -36.39
C ARG A 16 12.57 -24.80 -34.99
N LEU A 17 11.98 -25.98 -34.84
CA LEU A 17 11.75 -26.62 -33.54
C LEU A 17 12.66 -27.83 -33.23
N ALA A 18 13.63 -28.16 -34.09
CA ALA A 18 14.42 -29.39 -33.97
C ALA A 18 15.91 -29.21 -33.63
N PHE A 19 16.35 -28.03 -33.16
CA PHE A 19 17.79 -27.75 -32.96
C PHE A 19 18.21 -27.23 -31.58
N VAL A 20 17.44 -27.50 -30.51
CA VAL A 20 17.89 -27.24 -29.13
C VAL A 20 17.61 -28.44 -28.24
N LEU A 21 18.37 -29.51 -28.42
CA LEU A 21 18.48 -30.62 -27.46
C LEU A 21 19.77 -31.38 -27.74
N ALA A 22 20.90 -30.84 -27.26
CA ALA A 22 22.14 -31.60 -27.15
C ALA A 22 23.05 -31.00 -26.07
N ALA A 23 23.60 -31.91 -25.25
CA ALA A 23 24.80 -31.77 -24.42
C ALA A 23 24.64 -31.08 -23.05
N THR A 24 24.55 -31.87 -21.98
CA THR A 24 25.75 -32.38 -21.27
C THR A 24 25.35 -33.08 -19.96
N ALA A 25 25.61 -34.38 -19.88
CA ALA A 25 25.69 -35.12 -18.63
C ALA A 25 26.97 -35.95 -18.71
N LEU A 26 27.96 -35.61 -17.88
CA LEU A 26 29.09 -36.48 -17.59
C LEU A 26 29.47 -36.33 -16.11
N LEU A 27 29.42 -37.47 -15.43
CA LEU A 27 29.71 -37.74 -14.03
C LEU A 27 31.16 -38.20 -13.90
N VAL A 28 31.96 -37.62 -13.00
CA VAL A 28 33.13 -38.28 -12.38
C VAL A 28 33.35 -37.78 -10.96
N LEU A 29 33.44 -38.72 -10.01
CA LEU A 29 33.76 -38.55 -8.59
C LEU A 29 35.26 -38.29 -8.36
N ALA A 30 35.60 -37.55 -7.30
CA ALA A 30 36.79 -37.82 -6.49
C ALA A 30 36.63 -37.28 -5.06
N PHE A 31 36.79 -38.18 -4.09
CA PHE A 31 36.98 -37.93 -2.66
C PHE A 31 38.36 -37.29 -2.41
N ALA A 32 38.45 -36.35 -1.46
CA ALA A 32 39.69 -36.06 -0.74
C ALA A 32 39.40 -35.56 0.69
N CYS A 33 39.98 -36.28 1.66
CA CYS A 33 40.04 -35.96 3.08
C CYS A 33 40.88 -34.70 3.35
N GLY A 34 40.62 -34.01 4.47
CA GLY A 34 41.54 -33.02 5.01
C GLY A 34 41.04 -32.35 6.28
N SER A 35 41.71 -32.65 7.39
CA SER A 35 41.50 -32.21 8.77
C SER A 35 41.92 -30.75 9.04
N ASN A 36 41.27 -30.16 10.06
CA ASN A 36 41.66 -29.10 11.01
C ASN A 36 42.74 -28.06 10.64
N GLU A 37 42.43 -26.77 10.80
CA GLU A 37 43.28 -25.84 11.58
C GLU A 37 42.54 -24.52 11.88
N GLU A 38 42.56 -24.15 13.17
CA GLU A 38 42.19 -22.83 13.68
C GLU A 38 43.23 -21.80 13.25
N ALA A 39 42.80 -20.66 12.73
CA ALA A 39 43.64 -19.46 12.68
C ALA A 39 42.80 -18.22 12.99
N ASN A 40 42.93 -17.82 14.25
CA ASN A 40 42.64 -16.51 14.81
C ASN A 40 43.20 -15.38 13.92
N ASN A 41 42.35 -14.47 13.45
CA ASN A 41 42.77 -13.07 13.33
C ASN A 41 41.59 -12.12 13.51
N SER A 42 41.56 -11.53 14.69
CA SER A 42 40.92 -10.26 15.02
C SER A 42 41.18 -9.19 13.96
N SER A 43 40.10 -8.73 13.32
CA SER A 43 40.04 -7.37 12.78
C SER A 43 38.74 -6.75 13.26
N GLN A 44 38.91 -5.85 14.21
CA GLN A 44 37.88 -4.94 14.69
C GLN A 44 37.24 -4.26 13.48
N SER A 45 35.96 -4.54 13.25
CA SER A 45 35.11 -3.67 12.44
C SER A 45 34.02 -3.14 13.38
N THR A 46 34.21 -1.89 13.75
CA THR A 46 33.28 -1.06 14.50
C THR A 46 31.94 -0.99 13.75
N VAL A 47 30.98 -1.83 14.13
CA VAL A 47 29.57 -1.57 13.80
C VAL A 47 29.07 -0.47 14.72
N ALA A 48 29.14 0.76 14.21
CA ALA A 48 28.43 1.90 14.73
C ALA A 48 26.98 1.52 14.97
N ALA A 49 26.48 1.79 16.17
CA ALA A 49 25.08 1.68 16.52
C ALA A 49 24.26 2.58 15.57
N THR A 50 23.60 1.96 14.59
CA THR A 50 22.61 2.64 13.77
C THR A 50 21.42 2.97 14.66
N SER A 51 21.21 4.27 14.82
CA SER A 51 20.12 4.92 15.54
C SER A 51 18.76 4.25 15.30
N ASN A 52 18.15 3.75 16.38
CA ASN A 52 16.75 3.32 16.43
C ASN A 52 15.85 4.54 16.13
N LYS A 53 15.43 4.71 14.87
CA LYS A 53 14.34 5.63 14.51
C LYS A 53 12.98 4.97 14.80
N SER A 54 12.65 4.81 16.08
CA SER A 54 11.25 4.83 16.50
C SER A 54 10.86 6.31 16.58
N VAL A 55 9.90 6.74 15.77
CA VAL A 55 9.57 8.17 15.68
C VAL A 55 8.76 8.55 16.91
N ALA A 56 9.30 9.45 17.74
CA ALA A 56 8.55 10.12 18.78
C ALA A 56 7.56 11.10 18.13
N PHE A 57 6.27 10.93 18.43
CA PHE A 57 5.19 11.70 17.80
C PHE A 57 4.97 13.03 18.54
N PRO A 58 5.01 14.18 17.85
CA PRO A 58 4.51 15.44 18.43
C PRO A 58 2.99 15.37 18.60
N SER A 59 2.50 15.83 19.75
CA SER A 59 1.07 15.88 20.06
C SER A 59 0.35 16.91 19.19
N LEU A 60 -0.64 16.48 18.41
CA LEU A 60 -1.54 17.39 17.69
C LEU A 60 -2.32 18.29 18.68
N PRO A 61 -2.66 19.53 18.30
CA PRO A 61 -3.53 20.38 19.10
C PRO A 61 -4.92 19.74 19.25
N THR A 62 -5.37 19.62 20.50
CA THR A 62 -6.69 19.09 20.86
C THR A 62 -7.79 20.00 20.33
N SER A 63 -8.44 19.61 19.23
CA SER A 63 -9.66 20.27 18.76
C SER A 63 -10.86 19.68 19.49
N THR A 64 -11.56 20.57 20.20
CA THR A 64 -12.74 20.30 21.02
C THR A 64 -13.94 19.91 20.16
N ALA A 65 -14.19 18.60 20.03
CA ALA A 65 -15.50 17.92 19.90
C ALA A 65 -15.32 16.55 19.23
N ALA A 66 -14.73 15.59 19.97
CA ALA A 66 -14.85 14.19 19.62
C ALA A 66 -16.33 13.79 19.82
N THR A 67 -17.13 13.87 18.77
CA THR A 67 -18.45 13.25 18.75
C THR A 67 -18.23 11.75 18.59
N THR A 68 -18.06 11.10 19.73
CA THR A 68 -17.96 9.65 19.90
C THR A 68 -19.30 9.01 19.54
N SER A 69 -19.44 8.50 18.33
CA SER A 69 -20.18 7.27 18.04
C SER A 69 -20.04 6.89 16.57
N CYS A 70 -20.37 5.64 16.25
CA CYS A 70 -20.41 5.08 14.90
C CYS A 70 -21.60 5.61 14.06
N GLN A 71 -21.92 6.89 14.24
CA GLN A 71 -23.00 7.58 13.56
C GLN A 71 -22.50 8.23 12.29
N ALA A 72 -23.21 7.94 11.21
CA ALA A 72 -23.02 8.58 9.92
C ALA A 72 -23.26 10.10 10.03
N PRO A 73 -22.43 10.93 9.39
CA PRO A 73 -22.88 12.25 8.95
C PRO A 73 -24.17 12.08 8.13
N SER A 74 -25.19 12.89 8.38
CA SER A 74 -26.44 12.81 7.63
C SER A 74 -26.20 13.19 6.17
N GLY A 75 -26.50 12.28 5.24
CA GLY A 75 -26.41 12.53 3.79
C GLY A 75 -26.12 11.28 2.98
N THR A 76 -26.47 11.30 1.69
CA THR A 76 -26.04 10.28 0.73
C THR A 76 -24.55 10.47 0.44
N PRO A 77 -23.72 9.42 0.45
CA PRO A 77 -22.32 9.52 0.02
C PRO A 77 -22.22 10.09 -1.40
N PRO A 78 -21.18 10.86 -1.72
CA PRO A 78 -20.97 11.33 -3.08
C PRO A 78 -20.77 10.16 -4.03
N GLU A 79 -21.19 10.35 -5.29
CA GLU A 79 -20.91 9.39 -6.35
C GLU A 79 -19.40 9.29 -6.60
N VAL A 80 -18.92 8.07 -6.82
CA VAL A 80 -17.51 7.84 -7.15
C VAL A 80 -17.19 8.45 -8.51
N GLN A 81 -16.22 9.36 -8.53
CA GLN A 81 -15.67 9.90 -9.77
C GLN A 81 -14.55 8.96 -10.26
N VAL A 82 -14.78 8.18 -11.31
CA VAL A 82 -13.75 7.31 -11.89
C VAL A 82 -12.66 8.18 -12.50
N LYS A 83 -11.44 8.11 -11.96
CA LYS A 83 -10.30 8.93 -12.36
C LYS A 83 -9.08 8.04 -12.60
N SER A 84 -8.28 8.41 -13.58
CA SER A 84 -7.04 7.72 -13.90
C SER A 84 -6.02 8.74 -14.37
N TYR A 85 -4.76 8.56 -13.98
CA TYR A 85 -3.66 9.46 -14.28
C TYR A 85 -2.58 8.67 -15.04
N PRO A 86 -2.02 9.24 -16.12
CA PRO A 86 -1.09 8.52 -16.99
C PRO A 86 0.29 8.26 -16.35
N GLN A 87 0.62 9.01 -15.29
CA GLN A 87 1.88 8.90 -14.58
C GLN A 87 1.70 9.31 -13.11
N ARG A 88 2.65 8.89 -12.27
CA ARG A 88 2.72 9.31 -10.87
C ARG A 88 2.90 10.83 -10.78
N PRO A 89 2.23 11.52 -9.84
CA PRO A 89 2.49 12.93 -9.61
C PRO A 89 3.96 13.17 -9.21
N PRO A 90 4.58 14.29 -9.63
CA PRO A 90 5.91 14.66 -9.17
C PRO A 90 5.93 14.85 -7.64
N LEU A 91 7.06 14.59 -6.99
CA LEU A 91 7.24 14.80 -5.55
C LEU A 91 7.25 16.31 -5.27
N THR A 92 6.19 16.79 -4.59
CA THR A 92 5.99 18.23 -4.32
C THR A 92 5.74 18.55 -2.84
N ILE A 93 5.53 17.53 -2.00
CA ILE A 93 5.39 17.72 -0.55
C ILE A 93 6.72 18.18 0.08
N ASP A 94 6.63 19.06 1.07
CA ASP A 94 7.75 19.39 1.94
C ASP A 94 7.78 18.40 3.11
N LYS A 95 8.84 17.59 3.21
CA LYS A 95 8.97 16.59 4.27
C LYS A 95 9.11 17.18 5.68
N SER A 96 9.47 18.45 5.80
CA SER A 96 9.51 19.15 7.10
C SER A 96 8.11 19.49 7.63
N HIS A 97 7.10 19.47 6.76
CA HIS A 97 5.71 19.72 7.15
C HIS A 97 5.06 18.47 7.73
N GLN A 98 4.07 18.68 8.60
CA GLN A 98 3.16 17.61 9.01
C GLN A 98 1.96 17.57 8.07
N PHE A 99 1.51 16.36 7.74
CA PHE A 99 0.32 16.14 6.92
C PHE A 99 -0.69 15.33 7.72
N ILE A 100 -1.86 15.93 7.94
CA ILE A 100 -2.98 15.33 8.67
C ILE A 100 -4.11 15.07 7.68
N ALA A 101 -4.52 13.81 7.55
CA ALA A 101 -5.64 13.41 6.72
C ALA A 101 -6.89 13.21 7.58
N HIS A 102 -7.92 14.02 7.31
CA HIS A 102 -9.24 13.89 7.89
C HIS A 102 -10.09 13.01 6.99
N VAL A 103 -10.48 11.84 7.49
CA VAL A 103 -11.27 10.85 6.74
C VAL A 103 -12.69 10.86 7.28
N TYR A 104 -13.62 11.40 6.50
CA TYR A 104 -15.04 11.39 6.80
C TYR A 104 -15.67 10.19 6.13
N THR A 105 -16.37 9.36 6.90
CA THR A 105 -17.01 8.15 6.42
C THR A 105 -18.48 8.13 6.81
N THR A 106 -19.22 7.21 6.22
CA THR A 106 -20.59 6.85 6.65
C THR A 106 -20.68 6.24 8.05
N ARG A 107 -19.55 6.03 8.74
CA ARG A 107 -19.49 5.56 10.14
C ARG A 107 -18.95 6.60 11.10
N GLY A 108 -18.59 7.78 10.63
CA GLY A 108 -18.01 8.85 11.45
C GLY A 108 -16.70 9.38 10.86
N HIS A 109 -15.94 10.09 11.69
CA HIS A 109 -14.71 10.80 11.29
C HIS A 109 -13.51 10.28 12.08
N PHE A 110 -12.41 10.04 11.38
CA PHE A 110 -11.12 9.71 12.00
C PHE A 110 -9.97 10.46 11.33
N ILE A 111 -8.84 10.53 12.03
CA ILE A 111 -7.68 11.34 11.64
C ILE A 111 -6.46 10.44 11.51
N ILE A 112 -5.76 10.57 10.39
CA ILE A 112 -4.48 9.91 10.12
C ILE A 112 -3.37 10.98 10.11
N GLN A 113 -2.31 10.76 10.87
CA GLN A 113 -1.04 11.46 10.67
C GLN A 113 -0.23 10.71 9.60
N LEU A 114 0.12 11.38 8.51
CA LEU A 114 0.95 10.82 7.44
C LEU A 114 2.44 10.92 7.80
N LEU A 115 3.25 10.00 7.28
CA LEU A 115 4.65 9.81 7.64
C LEU A 115 5.58 10.02 6.43
N PRO A 116 5.77 11.27 5.97
CA PRO A 116 6.60 11.56 4.79
C PRO A 116 8.08 11.22 4.99
N ASP A 117 8.52 11.06 6.24
CA ASP A 117 9.88 10.59 6.55
C ASP A 117 10.08 9.10 6.25
N LEU A 118 9.03 8.29 6.38
CA LEU A 118 9.08 6.85 6.07
C LEU A 118 8.76 6.57 4.61
N ALA A 119 7.74 7.26 4.06
CA ALA A 119 7.18 6.94 2.74
C ALA A 119 6.84 8.22 1.94
N PRO A 120 7.83 9.05 1.57
CA PRO A 120 7.58 10.32 0.89
C PRO A 120 6.80 10.19 -0.42
N GLU A 121 7.07 9.15 -1.23
CA GLU A 121 6.39 8.97 -2.52
C GLU A 121 4.92 8.59 -2.32
N HIS A 122 4.63 7.71 -1.37
CA HIS A 122 3.24 7.33 -1.06
C HIS A 122 2.48 8.45 -0.38
N VAL A 123 3.09 9.20 0.54
CA VAL A 123 2.44 10.39 1.14
C VAL A 123 2.14 11.42 0.05
N ASN A 124 3.07 11.67 -0.88
CA ASN A 124 2.84 12.59 -2.00
C ASN A 124 1.67 12.14 -2.89
N SER A 125 1.66 10.86 -3.29
CA SER A 125 0.59 10.28 -4.09
C SER A 125 -0.77 10.36 -3.36
N PHE A 126 -0.81 9.98 -2.08
CA PHE A 126 -2.03 10.03 -1.27
C PHE A 126 -2.57 11.45 -1.12
N VAL A 127 -1.70 12.43 -0.84
CA VAL A 127 -2.07 13.85 -0.74
C VAL A 127 -2.59 14.39 -2.06
N PHE A 128 -1.93 14.06 -3.18
CA PHE A 128 -2.39 14.44 -4.52
C PHE A 128 -3.79 13.89 -4.82
N LEU A 129 -4.00 12.58 -4.61
CA LEU A 129 -5.29 11.92 -4.85
C LEU A 129 -6.39 12.47 -3.94
N ALA A 130 -6.09 12.72 -2.67
CA ALA A 130 -7.02 13.31 -1.71
C ALA A 130 -7.44 14.73 -2.11
N ARG A 131 -6.48 15.58 -2.49
CA ARG A 131 -6.74 16.95 -2.96
C ARG A 131 -7.59 16.97 -4.23
N ASP A 132 -7.39 16.00 -5.11
CA ASP A 132 -8.24 15.82 -6.30
C ASP A 132 -9.54 15.03 -6.02
N LYS A 133 -9.93 14.84 -4.76
CA LYS A 133 -11.19 14.15 -4.38
C LYS A 133 -11.33 12.73 -4.97
N PHE A 134 -10.20 12.06 -5.24
CA PHE A 134 -10.17 10.71 -5.82
C PHE A 134 -10.87 9.67 -4.94
N PHE A 135 -10.77 9.84 -3.61
CA PHE A 135 -11.31 8.91 -2.62
C PHE A 135 -12.79 9.13 -2.30
N ASN A 136 -13.38 10.24 -2.72
CA ASN A 136 -14.78 10.56 -2.40
C ASN A 136 -15.70 9.52 -3.06
N GLY A 137 -16.61 8.96 -2.27
CA GLY A 137 -17.53 7.89 -2.66
C GLY A 137 -16.92 6.50 -2.62
N THR A 138 -15.59 6.37 -2.60
CA THR A 138 -14.94 5.05 -2.54
C THR A 138 -15.26 4.37 -1.22
N THR A 139 -15.26 3.03 -1.20
CA THR A 139 -15.67 2.25 -0.02
C THR A 139 -14.51 1.52 0.63
N PHE A 140 -14.67 1.22 1.92
CA PHE A 140 -13.93 0.16 2.58
C PHE A 140 -14.45 -1.19 2.06
N HIS A 141 -13.94 -1.60 0.90
CA HIS A 141 -14.43 -2.77 0.18
C HIS A 141 -13.97 -4.09 0.82
N ARG A 142 -13.00 -4.07 1.73
CA ARG A 142 -12.54 -5.24 2.48
C ARG A 142 -12.25 -4.86 3.93
N VAL A 143 -12.97 -5.44 4.87
CA VAL A 143 -12.81 -5.22 6.32
C VAL A 143 -12.81 -6.59 7.01
N ILE A 144 -11.65 -6.99 7.51
CA ILE A 144 -11.44 -8.26 8.22
C ILE A 144 -11.19 -7.94 9.70
N PRO A 145 -12.16 -8.23 10.60
CA PRO A 145 -12.00 -7.96 12.03
C PRO A 145 -10.70 -8.53 12.59
N GLY A 146 -9.99 -7.73 13.36
CA GLY A 146 -8.69 -8.09 13.95
C GLY A 146 -7.50 -8.06 12.99
N PHE A 147 -7.71 -7.77 11.70
CA PHE A 147 -6.64 -7.69 10.71
C PHE A 147 -6.57 -6.30 10.05
N VAL A 148 -7.39 -6.02 9.04
CA VAL A 148 -7.33 -4.74 8.29
C VAL A 148 -8.70 -4.26 7.81
N ALA A 149 -8.84 -2.94 7.72
CA ALA A 149 -9.88 -2.26 6.95
C ALA A 149 -9.24 -1.57 5.74
N GLN A 150 -9.55 -2.04 4.53
CA GLN A 150 -8.95 -1.64 3.25
C GLN A 150 -9.95 -0.91 2.37
N GLY A 151 -9.52 0.22 1.81
CA GLY A 151 -10.29 1.09 0.92
C GLY A 151 -9.44 1.68 -0.21
N GLY A 152 -9.90 2.77 -0.82
CA GLY A 152 -9.16 3.50 -1.86
C GLY A 152 -9.28 2.92 -3.28
N ASP A 153 -10.27 2.06 -3.52
CA ASP A 153 -10.61 1.53 -4.84
C ASP A 153 -11.91 2.15 -5.37
N GLN A 154 -11.83 2.84 -6.50
CA GLN A 154 -12.98 3.46 -7.18
C GLN A 154 -13.98 2.46 -7.76
N THR A 155 -13.56 1.23 -8.01
CA THR A 155 -14.45 0.14 -8.45
C THR A 155 -15.17 -0.52 -7.26
N GLY A 156 -14.61 -0.39 -6.05
CA GLY A 156 -15.06 -1.10 -4.85
C GLY A 156 -14.88 -2.62 -4.90
N ARG A 157 -14.06 -3.16 -5.82
CA ARG A 157 -13.89 -4.61 -6.05
C ARG A 157 -12.52 -5.16 -5.65
N GLY A 158 -11.57 -4.30 -5.30
CA GLY A 158 -10.19 -4.63 -4.95
C GLY A 158 -9.21 -4.61 -6.13
N ASN A 159 -9.65 -4.29 -7.35
CA ASN A 159 -8.83 -4.33 -8.56
C ASN A 159 -8.69 -2.98 -9.29
N GLY A 160 -9.24 -1.90 -8.75
CA GLY A 160 -9.03 -0.55 -9.27
C GLY A 160 -7.78 0.13 -8.72
N GLY A 161 -7.45 1.28 -9.33
CA GLY A 161 -6.29 2.07 -8.97
C GLY A 161 -6.24 3.39 -9.75
N PRO A 162 -5.22 4.23 -9.54
CA PRO A 162 -5.15 5.58 -10.07
C PRO A 162 -4.53 5.63 -11.48
N GLY A 163 -4.29 4.50 -12.14
CA GLY A 163 -3.62 4.46 -13.45
C GLY A 163 -2.08 4.44 -13.40
N TYR A 164 -1.48 4.49 -12.21
CA TYR A 164 -0.05 4.35 -11.99
C TYR A 164 0.25 3.54 -10.71
N SER A 165 1.51 3.17 -10.54
CA SER A 165 2.02 2.51 -9.34
C SER A 165 3.13 3.31 -8.65
N VAL A 166 3.28 3.09 -7.35
CA VAL A 166 4.32 3.60 -6.46
C VAL A 166 5.14 2.41 -5.93
N PRO A 167 6.48 2.45 -5.94
CA PRO A 167 7.33 1.32 -5.55
C PRO A 167 7.33 1.20 -4.02
N LEU A 168 7.57 0.00 -3.49
CA LEU A 168 7.65 -0.24 -2.05
C LEU A 168 8.64 0.73 -1.37
N GLU A 169 8.20 1.39 -0.30
CA GLU A 169 9.05 2.20 0.58
C GLU A 169 9.18 1.45 1.93
N PRO A 170 10.22 0.61 2.09
CA PRO A 170 10.35 -0.26 3.26
C PRO A 170 10.67 0.56 4.51
N SER A 171 10.16 0.11 5.66
CA SER A 171 10.50 0.68 6.96
C SER A 171 10.54 -0.41 8.05
N GLN A 172 11.10 -0.06 9.21
CA GLN A 172 11.12 -0.91 10.40
C GLN A 172 9.91 -0.67 11.32
N GLU A 173 8.98 0.21 10.93
CA GLU A 173 7.77 0.48 11.71
C GLU A 173 6.87 -0.76 11.67
N PRO A 174 6.52 -1.34 12.83
CA PRO A 174 5.71 -2.56 12.87
C PRO A 174 4.24 -2.24 12.57
N PHE A 175 3.58 -3.11 11.82
CA PHE A 175 2.14 -3.10 11.64
C PHE A 175 1.43 -3.60 12.90
N VAL A 176 1.33 -2.72 13.89
CA VAL A 176 0.42 -2.86 15.05
C VAL A 176 -0.90 -2.14 14.77
N ARG A 177 -1.90 -2.32 15.62
CA ARG A 177 -3.21 -1.64 15.51
C ARG A 177 -3.08 -0.13 15.24
N GLY A 178 -3.82 0.36 14.25
CA GLY A 178 -3.91 1.78 13.88
C GLY A 178 -2.85 2.26 12.87
N ILE A 179 -1.95 1.39 12.42
CA ILE A 179 -0.99 1.71 11.37
C ILE A 179 -1.67 1.69 10.00
N VAL A 180 -1.30 2.65 9.16
CA VAL A 180 -1.84 2.82 7.81
C VAL A 180 -0.79 2.40 6.79
N GLY A 181 -1.16 1.44 5.94
CA GLY A 181 -0.28 0.88 4.91
C GLY A 181 -0.89 0.90 3.52
N MET A 182 -0.03 0.76 2.52
CA MET A 182 -0.43 0.74 1.11
C MET A 182 -0.69 -0.68 0.66
N ALA A 183 -1.87 -0.94 0.12
CA ALA A 183 -2.18 -2.23 -0.48
C ALA A 183 -1.47 -2.37 -1.82
N ARG A 184 -1.07 -3.61 -2.15
CA ARG A 184 -0.39 -3.96 -3.39
C ARG A 184 -0.80 -5.35 -3.85
N SER A 185 -0.50 -5.66 -5.11
CA SER A 185 -0.53 -7.04 -5.62
C SER A 185 0.74 -7.80 -5.17
N ASN A 186 0.99 -8.96 -5.77
CA ASN A 186 2.19 -9.76 -5.51
C ASN A 186 3.49 -9.02 -5.87
N ASP A 187 3.45 -8.10 -6.84
CA ASP A 187 4.60 -7.25 -7.15
C ASP A 187 4.76 -6.19 -6.05
N PRO A 188 5.91 -6.13 -5.34
CA PRO A 188 6.21 -5.09 -4.35
C PRO A 188 6.02 -3.67 -4.87
N ASN A 189 6.17 -3.44 -6.18
CA ASN A 189 6.12 -2.10 -6.80
C ASN A 189 4.75 -1.77 -7.42
N SER A 190 3.70 -2.48 -7.01
CA SER A 190 2.34 -2.34 -7.59
C SER A 190 1.36 -1.57 -6.70
N ALA A 191 1.82 -0.92 -5.63
CA ALA A 191 0.94 -0.09 -4.81
C ALA A 191 0.37 1.06 -5.65
N GLY A 192 -0.94 1.26 -5.59
CA GLY A 192 -1.64 2.30 -6.34
C GLY A 192 -2.30 3.30 -5.39
N SER A 193 -3.63 3.32 -5.39
CA SER A 193 -4.45 4.18 -4.53
C SER A 193 -5.04 3.44 -3.34
N GLN A 194 -5.00 2.11 -3.34
CA GLN A 194 -5.60 1.31 -2.28
C GLN A 194 -4.73 1.34 -1.02
N TRP A 195 -5.35 1.55 0.13
CA TRP A 195 -4.71 1.66 1.43
C TRP A 195 -5.54 0.94 2.48
N PHE A 196 -4.93 0.64 3.62
CA PHE A 196 -5.59 -0.03 4.73
C PHE A 196 -5.17 0.53 6.08
N VAL A 197 -6.05 0.37 7.07
CA VAL A 197 -5.74 0.55 8.50
C VAL A 197 -5.71 -0.83 9.15
N THR A 198 -4.68 -1.11 9.96
CA THR A 198 -4.63 -2.33 10.78
C THR A 198 -5.61 -2.25 11.97
N LEU A 199 -6.43 -3.28 12.14
CA LEU A 199 -7.39 -3.40 13.25
C LEU A 199 -6.81 -4.16 14.46
N GLY A 200 -5.68 -4.83 14.26
CA GLY A 200 -4.91 -5.58 15.26
C GLY A 200 -3.45 -5.70 14.83
N ASP A 201 -2.67 -6.52 15.52
CA ASP A 201 -1.28 -6.77 15.17
C ASP A 201 -1.19 -7.65 13.92
N ALA A 202 -0.39 -7.21 12.95
CA ALA A 202 -0.22 -7.84 11.65
C ALA A 202 1.26 -7.99 11.27
N PRO A 203 2.06 -8.73 12.06
CA PRO A 203 3.52 -8.83 11.86
C PRO A 203 3.91 -9.44 10.50
N ASN A 204 3.01 -10.20 9.88
CA ASN A 204 3.20 -10.75 8.53
C ASN A 204 3.26 -9.67 7.43
N LEU A 205 2.88 -8.42 7.73
CA LEU A 205 2.98 -7.30 6.80
C LEU A 205 4.32 -6.55 6.91
N ASN A 206 5.06 -6.74 8.02
CA ASN A 206 6.29 -6.00 8.30
C ASN A 206 7.34 -6.21 7.20
N GLY A 207 7.98 -5.11 6.77
CA GLY A 207 8.98 -5.10 5.69
C GLY A 207 8.44 -5.43 4.29
N SER A 208 7.19 -5.89 4.17
CA SER A 208 6.59 -6.33 2.91
C SER A 208 5.58 -5.34 2.34
N TYR A 209 5.15 -4.36 3.13
CA TYR A 209 4.19 -3.33 2.78
C TYR A 209 4.70 -1.97 3.27
N THR A 210 4.42 -0.90 2.52
CA THR A 210 4.78 0.47 2.91
C THR A 210 3.92 0.91 4.09
N VAL A 211 4.54 1.39 5.16
CA VAL A 211 3.89 2.17 6.22
C VAL A 211 3.98 3.64 5.84
N PHE A 212 2.84 4.33 5.72
CA PHE A 212 2.81 5.74 5.31
C PHE A 212 1.97 6.63 6.22
N GLY A 213 1.32 6.06 7.25
CA GLY A 213 0.52 6.83 8.19
C GLY A 213 0.16 6.06 9.45
N LYS A 214 -0.48 6.75 10.38
CA LYS A 214 -1.04 6.19 11.62
C LYS A 214 -2.32 6.93 12.00
N VAL A 215 -3.34 6.18 12.42
CA VAL A 215 -4.56 6.77 13.01
C VAL A 215 -4.20 7.38 14.37
N VAL A 216 -4.46 8.68 14.52
CA VAL A 216 -4.18 9.46 15.74
C VAL A 216 -5.45 9.86 16.50
N GLN A 217 -6.62 9.78 15.87
CA GLN A 217 -7.92 9.99 16.49
C GLN A 217 -9.01 9.22 15.74
N GLY A 218 -10.05 8.75 16.45
CA GLY A 218 -11.21 8.09 15.83
C GLY A 218 -10.99 6.63 15.45
N MET A 219 -10.12 5.90 16.16
CA MET A 219 -9.91 4.47 15.89
C MET A 219 -11.20 3.66 16.10
N GLU A 220 -12.07 4.09 17.02
CA GLU A 220 -13.40 3.54 17.26
C GLU A 220 -14.33 3.63 16.04
N VAL A 221 -14.14 4.65 15.18
CA VAL A 221 -14.87 4.76 13.90
C VAL A 221 -14.39 3.70 12.93
N VAL A 222 -13.08 3.45 12.89
CA VAL A 222 -12.47 2.41 12.04
C VAL A 222 -12.93 1.02 12.48
N ASP A 223 -13.05 0.76 13.78
CA ASP A 223 -13.59 -0.50 14.32
C ASP A 223 -15.05 -0.75 13.96
N CYS A 224 -15.81 0.33 13.74
CA CYS A 224 -17.21 0.27 13.38
C CYS A 224 -17.47 0.09 11.89
N LEU A 225 -16.42 0.04 11.07
CA LEU A 225 -16.55 -0.32 9.66
C LEU A 225 -17.10 -1.74 9.54
N SER A 226 -18.05 -1.89 8.63
CA SER A 226 -18.84 -3.10 8.41
C SER A 226 -17.93 -4.22 7.92
N PRO A 227 -17.85 -5.36 8.64
CA PRO A 227 -17.06 -6.51 8.19
C PRO A 227 -17.46 -6.97 6.79
N ARG A 228 -16.45 -7.23 5.95
CA ARG A 228 -16.65 -7.58 4.55
C ARG A 228 -15.42 -8.25 3.96
N ASP A 229 -15.62 -9.35 3.25
CA ASP A 229 -14.57 -9.96 2.44
C ASP A 229 -15.09 -10.29 1.04
N PRO A 230 -14.68 -9.54 0.00
CA PRO A 230 -15.06 -9.82 -1.38
C PRO A 230 -14.61 -11.20 -1.88
N SER A 231 -13.56 -11.78 -1.29
CA SER A 231 -13.09 -13.13 -1.66
C SER A 231 -14.01 -14.24 -1.14
N VAL A 232 -14.77 -13.96 -0.09
CA VAL A 232 -15.74 -14.89 0.52
C VAL A 232 -17.16 -14.61 0.02
N ASN A 233 -17.54 -13.34 -0.10
CA ASN A 233 -18.85 -12.91 -0.58
C ASN A 233 -18.74 -11.80 -1.64
N PRO A 234 -18.61 -12.17 -2.93
CA PRO A 234 -18.51 -11.22 -4.03
C PRO A 234 -19.75 -10.33 -4.21
N ASN A 235 -20.90 -10.78 -3.73
CA ASN A 235 -22.20 -10.11 -3.89
C ASN A 235 -22.62 -9.30 -2.65
N ALA A 236 -21.74 -9.12 -1.67
CA ALA A 236 -22.07 -8.37 -0.47
C ALA A 236 -22.47 -6.91 -0.82
N PRO A 237 -23.40 -6.26 -0.10
CA PRO A 237 -23.83 -4.87 -0.36
C PRO A 237 -22.67 -3.88 -0.17
N PRO A 238 -22.55 -2.76 -0.91
CA PRO A 238 -21.37 -1.88 -0.84
C PRO A 238 -20.86 -1.61 0.58
N GLY A 239 -19.52 -1.57 0.74
CA GLY A 239 -18.90 -1.27 2.03
C GLY A 239 -19.18 0.17 2.47
N ASP A 240 -18.78 0.52 3.70
CA ASP A 240 -18.92 1.88 4.20
C ASP A 240 -18.12 2.87 3.35
N ALA A 241 -18.76 3.94 2.91
CA ALA A 241 -18.19 4.91 1.99
C ALA A 241 -17.37 5.99 2.71
N ILE A 242 -16.31 6.46 2.05
CA ILE A 242 -15.58 7.69 2.34
C ILE A 242 -16.37 8.84 1.72
N ILE A 243 -16.89 9.73 2.56
CA ILE A 243 -17.65 10.92 2.15
C ILE A 243 -16.69 12.00 1.66
N ASP A 244 -15.62 12.27 2.42
CA ASP A 244 -14.57 13.20 2.03
C ASP A 244 -13.24 12.80 2.66
N LEU A 245 -12.15 13.12 1.97
CA LEU A 245 -10.80 12.97 2.48
C LEU A 245 -10.05 14.29 2.30
N ALA A 246 -9.87 15.02 3.40
CA ALA A 246 -9.23 16.34 3.40
C ALA A 246 -7.81 16.25 3.97
N ILE A 247 -6.88 16.97 3.36
CA ILE A 247 -5.49 17.07 3.82
C ILE A 247 -5.28 18.45 4.45
N GLN A 248 -4.87 18.45 5.71
CA GLN A 248 -4.29 19.61 6.38
C GLN A 248 -2.76 19.48 6.34
N GLU A 249 -2.10 20.52 5.84
CA GLU A 249 -0.64 20.63 5.82
C GLU A 249 -0.22 21.70 6.82
N ILE A 250 0.73 21.37 7.69
CA ILE A 250 1.16 22.21 8.82
C ILE A 250 2.66 22.42 8.71
N ALA A 251 3.08 23.66 8.48
CA ALA A 251 4.49 24.03 8.45
C ALA A 251 5.13 23.97 9.85
N PRO A 252 6.46 23.77 9.95
CA PRO A 252 7.17 23.84 11.23
C PRO A 252 6.87 25.12 12.00
N GLY A 253 6.47 24.98 13.27
CA GLY A 253 6.19 26.11 14.17
C GLY A 253 4.81 26.75 14.04
N GLY A 254 3.89 26.13 13.27
CA GLY A 254 2.48 26.52 13.16
C GLY A 254 1.52 25.72 14.03
#